data_AF-A0AAN5I817-F1
#
_entry.id   AF-A0AAN5I817-F1
#
_cell.length_a   1.000
_cell.length_b   1.000
_cell.length_c   1.000
_cell.angle_alpha   90.00
_cell.angle_beta   90.00
_cell.angle_gamma   90.00
#
_symmetry.space_group_name_H-M   'P 1'
#
loop_
_entity.id
_entity.type
_entity.pdbx_description
1 polymer ?
#
loop_
_entity_poly.entity_id
_entity_poly.type
_entity_poly.pdbx_seq_one_letter_code
_entity_poly.pdbx_strand_id
1 'polypeptide(L)' 'MLFYLVILGFIALLCYSLFINKLKGFPPGPPPLPFIGNYFQLELDLDEKLIQWKKRYGRVFTIWMPHPTVVVSD' A
#
# COMPACT_ATOMS: atom_id res chain seq x y z
N MET A 1 -28.59 -12.38 -0.72
CA MET A 1 -27.62 -12.69 -1.79
C MET A 1 -26.70 -11.51 -2.09
N LEU A 2 -27.22 -10.34 -2.49
CA LEU A 2 -26.41 -9.15 -2.80
C LEU A 2 -25.48 -8.70 -1.64
N PHE A 3 -26.00 -8.68 -0.40
CA PHE A 3 -25.21 -8.31 0.78
C PHE A 3 -23.95 -9.16 0.97
N TYR A 4 -24.06 -10.49 0.81
CA TYR A 4 -22.92 -11.40 0.91
C TYR A 4 -21.89 -11.17 -0.20
N LEU A 5 -22.34 -10.84 -1.41
CA LEU A 5 -21.44 -10.52 -2.52
C LEU A 5 -20.65 -9.23 -2.26
N VAL A 6 -21.30 -8.21 -1.68
CA VAL A 6 -20.62 -6.96 -1.29
C VAL A 6 -19.57 -7.22 -0.21
N ILE A 7 -19.91 -8.01 0.82
CA ILE A 7 -18.94 -8.38 1.87
C ILE A 7 -17.76 -9.15 1.29
N LEU A 8 -18.03 -10.16 0.45
CA LEU A 8 -16.99 -10.96 -0.17
C LEU A 8 -16.07 -10.10 -1.05
N GLY A 9 -16.65 -9.19 -1.84
CA GLY A 9 -15.88 -8.23 -2.64
C GLY A 9 -15.00 -7.34 -1.78
N PHE A 10 -15.53 -6.81 -0.68
CA PHE A 10 -14.75 -5.98 0.25
C PHE A 10 -13.59 -6.76 0.89
N ILE A 11 -13.84 -7.99 1.35
CA ILE A 11 -12.79 -8.87 1.90
C ILE A 11 -11.72 -9.16 0.83
N ALA A 12 -12.12 -9.45 -0.41
CA ALA A 12 -11.19 -9.68 -1.49
C ALA A 12 -10.31 -8.45 -1.78
N LEU A 13 -10.89 -7.25 -1.77
CA LEU A 13 -10.15 -5.99 -1.92
C LEU A 13 -9.17 -5.75 -0.77
N LEU A 14 -9.57 -6.03 0.47
CA LEU A 14 -8.67 -5.95 1.63
C LEU A 14 -7.52 -6.95 1.53
N CYS A 15 -7.81 -8.21 1.21
CA CYS A 15 -6.78 -9.22 1.00
C CYS A 15 -5.83 -8.81 -0.13
N TYR A 16 -6.36 -8.33 -1.25
CA TYR A 16 -5.54 -7.81 -2.34
C TYR A 16 -4.60 -6.70 -1.83
N SER A 17 -5.15 -5.68 -1.17
CA SER A 17 -4.39 -4.54 -0.63
C SER A 17 -3.28 -4.97 0.35
N LEU A 18 -3.56 -5.92 1.25
CA LEU A 18 -2.61 -6.36 2.27
C LEU A 18 -1.52 -7.30 1.71
N PHE A 19 -1.86 -8.14 0.73
CA PHE A 19 -0.98 -9.21 0.27
C PHE A 19 -0.28 -8.92 -1.06
N ILE A 20 -0.67 -7.89 -1.83
CA ILE A 20 -0.13 -7.64 -3.17
C ILE A 20 1.39 -7.46 -3.19
N ASN A 21 1.97 -6.76 -2.21
CA ASN A 21 3.42 -6.59 -2.12
C ASN A 21 4.13 -7.94 -1.95
N LYS A 22 3.62 -8.78 -1.05
CA LYS A 22 4.16 -10.12 -0.82
C LYS A 22 3.99 -11.03 -2.04
N LEU A 23 2.82 -11.01 -2.67
CA LEU A 23 2.53 -11.82 -3.86
C LEU A 23 3.43 -11.47 -5.04
N LYS A 24 3.78 -10.19 -5.20
CA LYS A 24 4.67 -9.72 -6.27
C LYS A 24 6.15 -9.70 -5.89
N GLY A 25 6.51 -10.14 -4.68
CA GLY A 25 7.89 -10.15 -4.21
C GLY A 25 8.47 -8.76 -3.94
N PHE A 26 7.63 -7.75 -3.71
CA PHE A 26 8.07 -6.40 -3.38
C PHE A 26 8.41 -6.27 -1.89
N PRO A 27 9.30 -5.33 -1.53
CA PRO A 27 9.53 -4.91 -0.14
C PRO A 27 8.23 -4.54 0.59
N PRO A 28 8.20 -4.60 1.93
CA PRO A 28 7.04 -4.17 2.72
C PRO A 28 6.70 -2.71 2.44
N GLY A 29 5.48 -2.28 2.74
CA GLY A 29 5.06 -0.90 2.50
C GLY A 29 3.61 -0.65 2.89
N PRO A 30 3.14 0.61 2.79
CA PRO A 30 1.75 0.94 3.04
C PRO A 30 0.81 0.17 2.09
N PRO A 31 -0.27 -0.43 2.60
CA PRO A 31 -1.20 -1.20 1.78
C PRO A 31 -1.90 -0.25 0.77
N PRO A 32 -1.77 -0.52 -0.54
CA PRO A 32 -2.34 0.34 -1.57
C PRO A 32 -3.86 0.22 -1.62
N LEU A 33 -4.53 1.34 -1.84
CA LEU A 33 -5.94 1.31 -2.20
C LEU A 33 -6.11 0.73 -3.62
N PRO A 34 -7.16 -0.07 -3.86
CA PRO A 34 -7.49 -0.53 -5.21
C PRO A 34 -7.59 0.66 -6.17
N PHE A 35 -7.03 0.51 -7.38
CA PHE A 35 -7.00 1.50 -8.48
C PHE A 35 -6.17 2.77 -8.25
N ILE A 36 -6.13 3.30 -7.02
CA ILE A 36 -5.53 4.62 -6.72
C ILE A 36 -4.13 4.49 -6.10
N GLY A 37 -3.82 3.35 -5.48
CA GLY A 37 -2.55 3.14 -4.80
C GLY A 37 -2.48 3.86 -3.45
N ASN A 38 -1.32 4.43 -3.12
CA ASN A 38 -1.09 5.13 -1.86
C ASN A 38 -1.31 6.66 -1.98
N TYR A 39 -1.94 7.16 -3.05
CA TYR A 39 -2.10 8.60 -3.30
C TYR A 39 -2.70 9.37 -2.10
N PHE A 40 -3.80 8.88 -1.52
CA PHE A 40 -4.42 9.51 -0.34
C PHE A 40 -3.65 9.31 0.97
N GLN A 41 -2.67 8.42 0.97
CA GLN A 41 -1.80 8.19 2.12
C GLN A 41 -0.51 9.02 2.01
N LEU A 42 -0.23 9.62 0.86
CA LEU A 42 0.79 10.66 0.72
C LEU A 42 0.19 11.96 1.28
N GLU A 43 0.85 12.50 2.30
CA GLU A 43 0.48 13.79 2.90
C GLU A 43 1.19 14.94 2.17
N LEU A 44 0.76 16.17 2.41
CA LEU A 44 1.42 17.36 1.87
C LEU A 44 2.88 17.46 2.33
N ASP A 45 3.16 17.05 3.58
CA ASP A 45 4.51 16.89 4.09
C ASP A 45 5.05 15.50 3.73
N LEU A 46 5.60 15.42 2.51
CA LEU A 46 6.15 14.17 1.99
C LEU A 46 7.34 13.68 2.82
N ASP A 47 8.19 14.60 3.30
CA ASP A 47 9.40 14.25 4.05
C ASP A 47 9.04 13.62 5.38
N GLU A 48 8.11 14.21 6.13
CA GLU A 48 7.62 13.63 7.38
C GLU A 48 7.00 12.25 7.11
N LYS A 49 6.19 12.13 6.05
CA LYS A 49 5.51 10.88 5.73
C LYS A 49 6.49 9.76 5.37
N LEU A 50 7.51 10.06 4.58
CA LEU A 50 8.57 9.11 4.22
C LEU A 50 9.38 8.69 5.45
N ILE A 51 9.66 9.61 6.39
CA ILE A 51 10.34 9.27 7.66
C ILE A 51 9.47 8.32 8.50
N GLN A 52 8.16 8.57 8.60
CA GLN A 52 7.24 7.68 9.31
C GLN A 52 7.20 6.29 8.67
N TRP A 53 7.15 6.21 7.34
CA TRP A 53 7.17 4.95 6.62
C TRP A 53 8.52 4.23 6.72
N LYS A 54 9.64 4.93 6.67
CA LYS A 54 10.97 4.36 6.94
C LYS A 54 11.03 3.72 8.32
N LYS A 55 10.51 4.39 9.35
CA LYS A 55 10.43 3.84 10.72
C LYS A 55 9.55 2.59 10.79
N ARG A 56 8.48 2.52 10.00
CA ARG A 56 7.49 1.42 10.05
C ARG A 56 7.86 0.21 9.19
N TYR A 57 8.39 0.44 8.00
CA TYR A 57 8.64 -0.59 6.98
C TYR A 57 10.13 -0.86 6.75
N GLY A 58 11.02 -0.02 7.30
CA GLY A 58 12.46 -0.11 7.13
C GLY A 58 13.01 0.82 6.04
N ARG A 59 14.31 0.72 5.79
CA ARG A 59 15.04 1.56 4.83
C ARG A 59 14.62 1.36 3.37
N VAL A 60 14.00 0.21 3.05
CA VAL A 60 13.55 -0.13 1.71
C VAL A 60 12.09 -0.55 1.80
N PHE A 61 11.20 0.21 1.16
CA PHE A 61 9.76 -0.03 1.20
C PHE A 61 9.08 0.29 -0.14
N THR A 62 7.89 -0.26 -0.35
CA THR A 62 7.13 -0.11 -1.60
C THR A 62 5.96 0.86 -1.43
N ILE A 63 5.89 1.87 -2.27
CA ILE A 63 4.71 2.73 -2.45
C ILE A 63 4.10 2.48 -3.83
N TRP A 64 2.79 2.62 -3.96
CA TRP A 64 2.04 2.45 -5.18
C TRP A 64 1.60 3.82 -5.69
N MET A 65 2.25 4.28 -6.75
CA MET A 65 1.89 5.50 -7.47
C MET A 65 1.65 5.15 -8.94
N PRO A 66 0.40 5.06 -9.38
CA PRO A 66 -0.13 4.13 -10.41
C PRO A 66 0.53 2.75 -10.59
N HIS A 67 1.86 2.68 -10.56
CA HIS A 67 2.74 1.53 -10.57
C HIS A 67 3.44 1.39 -9.20
N PRO A 68 3.93 0.19 -8.85
CA PRO A 68 4.73 0.00 -7.65
C PRO A 68 6.10 0.67 -7.79
N THR A 69 6.48 1.46 -6.80
CA THR A 69 7.74 2.19 -6.69
C THR A 69 8.44 1.77 -5.40
N VAL A 70 9.68 1.29 -5.53
CA VAL A 70 10.52 0.97 -4.38
C VAL A 70 11.26 2.23 -3.95
N VAL A 71 11.03 2.66 -2.72
CA VAL A 71 11.74 3.77 -2.08
C VAL A 71 12.91 3.19 -1.31
N VAL A 72 14.09 3.77 -1.53
CA VAL A 72 15.32 3.47 -0.79
C VAL A 72 15.71 4.73 -0.04
N SER A 73 15.66 4.68 1.29
CA SER A 73 16.00 5.79 2.18
C SER A 73 17.08 5.34 3.16
N ASP A 74 18.27 5.93 3.05
CA ASP A 74 19.38 5.69 4.00
C ASP A 74 19.21 6.51 5.28
#